data_AF-A0A8T1YN58-F1
#
_entry.id   AF-A0A8T1YN58-F1
#
_cell.length_a   1.000
_cell.length_b   1.000
_cell.length_c   1.000
_cell.angle_alpha   90.00
_cell.angle_beta   90.00
_cell.angle_gamma   90.00
#
_symmetry.space_group_name_H-M   'P 1'
#
loop_
_entity.id
_entity.type
_entity.pdbx_description
1 polymer ?
#
loop_
_entity_poly.entity_id
_entity_poly.type
_entity_poly.pdbx_seq_one_letter_code
_entity_poly.pdbx_strand_id
1 'polypeptide(L)'
;MGRDKDDKTEIDSVVPWMRAPVDVSNVENCALDTLPCLNTKLKKALENMGISSLFPVQVAVWHETIGPGGFERDICVNSPTGSGKTLSYALPIVQILASRPVRCLRALVVLPTRDLALQVKDVFDAIAPAVGLSVGSAVGQSSIAGEIAQLIKTPKLDAGICYDPEDLSQNLESAVDILVATPGRLMDHINNTKGFTLEHLRYLVVDETDRLLREAYQSWLPTVLQLTQTSDDGLFPSFTPFVPSAFGSLRTVRRQSVERGFKGKPYPRLVKMVLSATLTQDPSKLIQLDLHHPLFMTTGGSRYRLPEKLECLRLICETGMKPVYLVALLKSWEGEKCIIFTSSVETTRRLCKLLNFFGDPKIKAKEYSGGLNQSVRR
;
A
#
# COMPACT_ATOMS: atom_id res chain seq x y z
N MET A 1 -14.51 25.92 51.60
CA MET A 1 -13.20 26.34 51.08
C MET A 1 -12.77 25.27 50.07
N GLY A 2 -13.12 25.46 48.79
CA GLY A 2 -12.63 24.59 47.73
C GLY A 2 -11.15 24.84 47.48
N ARG A 3 -10.45 23.81 46.99
CA ARG A 3 -9.37 23.94 46.01
C ARG A 3 -8.96 22.54 45.52
N ASP A 4 -9.24 22.37 44.23
CA ASP A 4 -8.46 21.67 43.21
C ASP A 4 -8.23 20.17 43.39
N LYS A 5 -9.24 19.40 42.95
CA LYS A 5 -8.97 18.12 42.29
C LYS A 5 -8.30 18.44 40.96
N ASP A 6 -7.04 18.04 40.83
CA ASP A 6 -6.30 18.00 39.57
C ASP A 6 -7.12 17.23 38.53
N ASP A 7 -7.76 17.99 37.64
CA ASP A 7 -8.26 17.56 36.35
C ASP A 7 -7.02 17.30 35.47
N LYS A 8 -6.37 16.15 35.66
CA LYS A 8 -5.39 15.63 34.71
C LYS A 8 -6.15 15.19 33.46
N THR A 9 -6.43 16.18 32.61
CA THR A 9 -6.82 16.05 31.21
C THR A 9 -6.06 14.90 30.54
N GLU A 10 -6.81 13.94 29.98
CA GLU A 10 -6.36 12.93 29.01
C GLU A 10 -5.70 13.64 27.81
N ILE A 11 -4.42 13.97 27.92
CA ILE A 11 -3.66 14.59 26.84
C ILE A 11 -2.61 13.58 26.38
N ASP A 12 -2.76 13.17 25.13
CA ASP A 12 -1.73 12.66 24.21
C ASP A 12 -1.42 11.15 24.14
N SER A 13 -2.44 10.32 23.87
CA SER A 13 -2.23 8.95 23.34
C SER A 13 -2.07 8.89 21.82
N VAL A 14 -2.26 10.01 21.11
CA VAL A 14 -2.28 10.08 19.63
C VAL A 14 -1.18 11.02 19.11
N VAL A 15 -0.53 10.60 18.02
CA VAL A 15 0.53 11.37 17.35
C VAL A 15 0.03 12.76 16.89
N PRO A 16 0.87 13.82 16.96
CA PRO A 16 0.42 15.20 16.75
C PRO A 16 -0.34 15.46 15.44
N TRP A 17 0.11 14.86 14.34
CA TRP A 17 -0.46 15.08 13.02
C TRP A 17 -1.84 14.42 12.82
N MET A 18 -2.26 13.50 13.70
CA MET A 18 -3.59 12.90 13.67
C MET A 18 -4.63 13.72 14.44
N ARG A 19 -4.22 14.74 15.21
CA ARG A 19 -5.12 15.52 16.09
C ARG A 19 -6.05 16.45 15.32
N ALA A 20 -5.68 16.81 14.09
CA ALA A 20 -6.46 17.68 13.21
C ALA A 20 -6.61 17.01 11.83
N PRO A 21 -7.45 15.96 11.71
CA PRO A 21 -7.71 15.32 10.41
C PRO A 21 -8.43 16.28 9.48
N VAL A 22 -8.11 16.20 8.18
CA VAL A 22 -8.92 16.76 7.10
C VAL A 22 -10.03 15.78 6.79
N ASP A 23 -11.27 16.24 7.00
CA ASP A 23 -12.45 15.46 6.64
C ASP A 23 -12.71 15.56 5.13
N VAL A 24 -12.56 14.43 4.44
CA VAL A 24 -12.80 14.34 2.98
C VAL A 24 -14.24 13.95 2.65
N SER A 25 -15.11 13.75 3.65
CA SER A 25 -16.53 13.41 3.42
C SER A 25 -17.33 14.54 2.76
N ASN A 26 -16.88 15.79 2.92
CA ASN A 26 -17.49 16.97 2.30
C ASN A 26 -17.01 17.22 0.86
N VAL A 27 -16.05 16.42 0.36
CA VAL A 27 -15.58 16.53 -1.02
C VAL A 27 -16.57 15.80 -1.92
N GLU A 28 -17.04 16.47 -2.98
CA GLU A 28 -17.94 15.85 -3.95
C GLU A 28 -17.19 14.95 -4.93
N ASN A 29 -17.92 14.04 -5.56
CA ASN A 29 -17.38 13.29 -6.70
C ASN A 29 -17.00 14.26 -7.83
N CYS A 30 -15.86 14.03 -8.47
CA CYS A 30 -15.39 14.88 -9.56
C CYS A 30 -15.43 14.13 -10.88
N ALA A 31 -16.12 14.67 -11.88
CA ALA A 31 -16.09 14.11 -13.25
C ALA A 31 -14.69 14.21 -13.86
N LEU A 32 -14.31 13.26 -14.70
CA LEU A 32 -12.98 13.28 -15.32
C LEU A 32 -12.73 14.51 -16.22
N ASP A 33 -13.79 15.09 -16.79
CA ASP A 33 -13.71 16.30 -17.62
C ASP A 33 -13.34 17.56 -16.83
N THR A 34 -13.71 17.62 -15.56
CA THR A 34 -13.50 18.80 -14.71
C THR A 34 -12.23 18.70 -13.88
N LEU A 35 -11.58 17.53 -13.87
CA LEU A 35 -10.36 17.30 -13.12
C LEU A 35 -9.18 18.08 -13.73
N PRO A 36 -8.59 19.05 -13.01
CA PRO A 36 -7.53 19.89 -13.55
C PRO A 36 -6.25 19.07 -13.78
N CYS A 37 -5.52 19.42 -14.85
CA CYS A 37 -4.19 18.87 -15.18
C CYS A 37 -4.15 17.36 -15.51
N LEU A 38 -5.30 16.69 -15.69
CA LEU A 38 -5.34 15.28 -16.06
C LEU A 38 -4.82 15.05 -17.49
N ASN A 39 -3.88 14.12 -17.64
CA ASN A 39 -3.35 13.74 -18.95
C ASN A 39 -4.43 13.08 -19.80
N THR A 40 -4.56 13.49 -21.06
CA THR A 40 -5.60 12.98 -21.98
C THR A 40 -5.51 11.48 -22.24
N LYS A 41 -4.30 10.89 -22.21
CA LYS A 41 -4.11 9.44 -22.35
C LYS A 41 -4.56 8.70 -21.10
N LEU A 42 -4.29 9.26 -19.91
CA LEU A 42 -4.78 8.70 -18.65
C LEU A 42 -6.30 8.80 -18.52
N LYS A 43 -6.88 9.93 -18.95
CA LYS A 43 -8.33 10.08 -19.00
C LYS A 43 -8.99 8.96 -19.82
N LYS A 44 -8.49 8.70 -21.03
CA LYS A 44 -8.98 7.58 -21.86
C LYS A 44 -8.79 6.22 -21.19
N ALA A 45 -7.69 6.00 -20.49
CA ALA A 45 -7.45 4.76 -19.76
C ALA A 45 -8.48 4.55 -18.63
N LEU A 46 -8.81 5.62 -17.89
CA LEU A 46 -9.85 5.59 -16.86
C LEU A 46 -11.24 5.33 -17.45
N GLU A 47 -11.57 5.97 -18.57
CA GLU A 47 -12.83 5.73 -19.29
C GLU A 47 -12.95 4.26 -19.74
N ASN A 48 -11.86 3.66 -20.23
CA ASN A 48 -11.81 2.24 -20.60
C ASN A 48 -12.00 1.29 -19.41
N MET A 49 -11.63 1.72 -18.19
CA MET A 49 -11.92 1.00 -16.95
C MET A 49 -13.37 1.17 -16.49
N GLY A 50 -14.18 1.96 -17.19
CA GLY A 50 -15.56 2.29 -16.81
C GLY A 50 -15.65 3.36 -15.70
N ILE A 51 -14.57 4.11 -15.46
CA ILE A 51 -14.53 5.17 -14.45
C ILE A 51 -14.93 6.48 -15.11
N SER A 52 -16.08 7.02 -14.74
CA SER A 52 -16.59 8.31 -15.23
C SER A 52 -16.37 9.48 -14.26
N SER A 53 -16.22 9.16 -12.97
CA SER A 53 -15.98 10.14 -11.90
C SER A 53 -15.09 9.56 -10.81
N LEU A 54 -14.36 10.45 -10.13
CA LEU A 54 -13.50 10.12 -9.00
C LEU A 54 -14.25 10.30 -7.68
N PHE A 55 -13.98 9.39 -6.75
CA PHE A 55 -14.51 9.45 -5.39
C PHE A 55 -13.85 10.55 -4.53
N PRO A 56 -14.49 10.97 -3.43
CA PRO A 56 -14.04 12.10 -2.62
C PRO A 56 -12.57 11.98 -2.17
N VAL A 57 -12.16 10.77 -1.77
CA VAL A 57 -10.78 10.49 -1.34
C VAL A 57 -9.77 10.60 -2.49
N GLN A 58 -10.17 10.23 -3.71
CA GLN A 58 -9.32 10.34 -4.90
C GLN A 58 -9.13 11.79 -5.31
N VAL A 59 -10.21 12.58 -5.24
CA VAL A 59 -10.20 14.02 -5.51
C VAL A 59 -9.35 14.77 -4.49
N ALA A 60 -9.53 14.47 -3.19
CA ALA A 60 -8.74 15.09 -2.13
C ALA A 60 -7.23 14.84 -2.29
N VAL A 61 -6.83 13.60 -2.57
CA VAL A 61 -5.42 13.28 -2.80
C VAL A 61 -4.90 13.92 -4.09
N TRP A 62 -5.70 13.98 -5.16
CA TRP A 62 -5.34 14.65 -6.40
C TRP A 62 -5.04 16.14 -6.17
N HIS A 63 -5.87 16.85 -5.40
CA HIS A 63 -5.65 18.26 -5.09
C HIS A 63 -4.37 18.50 -4.29
N GLU A 64 -4.06 17.66 -3.31
CA GLU A 64 -2.84 17.81 -2.49
C GLU A 64 -1.55 17.44 -3.25
N THR A 65 -1.65 16.60 -4.29
CA THR A 65 -0.48 16.11 -5.03
C THR A 65 -0.20 16.89 -6.31
N ILE A 66 -1.22 17.17 -7.13
CA ILE A 66 -1.11 17.79 -8.46
C ILE A 66 -1.74 19.19 -8.48
N GLY A 67 -2.59 19.50 -7.51
CA GLY A 67 -3.31 20.77 -7.45
C GLY A 67 -2.39 21.99 -7.27
N PRO A 68 -2.90 23.19 -7.61
CA PRO A 68 -2.16 24.43 -7.44
C PRO A 68 -1.84 24.69 -5.97
N GLY A 69 -0.56 24.97 -5.66
CA GLY A 69 -0.10 25.22 -4.29
C GLY A 69 0.42 23.99 -3.55
N GLY A 70 0.39 22.79 -4.17
CA GLY A 70 0.97 21.58 -3.60
C GLY A 70 2.46 21.72 -3.31
N PHE A 71 2.87 21.27 -2.12
CA PHE A 71 4.27 21.08 -1.73
C PHE A 71 4.49 19.61 -1.41
N GLU A 72 5.73 19.12 -1.57
CA GLU A 72 6.04 17.72 -1.29
C GLU A 72 5.81 17.43 0.20
N ARG A 73 4.83 16.58 0.50
CA ARG A 73 4.44 16.17 1.85
C ARG A 73 3.96 14.73 1.85
N ASP A 74 3.98 14.10 3.02
CA ASP A 74 3.46 12.75 3.14
C ASP A 74 1.93 12.80 3.31
N ILE A 75 1.24 11.76 2.84
CA ILE A 75 -0.22 11.69 2.86
C ILE A 75 -0.64 10.42 3.58
N CYS A 76 -1.47 10.56 4.60
CA CYS A 76 -2.10 9.47 5.34
C CYS A 76 -3.60 9.47 5.06
N VAL A 77 -4.11 8.41 4.44
CA VAL A 77 -5.53 8.24 4.14
C VAL A 77 -6.11 7.15 5.02
N ASN A 78 -7.11 7.52 5.84
CA ASN A 78 -7.94 6.59 6.58
C ASN A 78 -9.38 6.61 6.05
N SER A 79 -9.74 5.61 5.25
CA SER A 79 -11.06 5.52 4.60
C SER A 79 -11.49 4.07 4.41
N PRO A 80 -12.80 3.75 4.49
CA PRO A 80 -13.30 2.39 4.48
C PRO A 80 -12.94 1.63 3.19
N THR A 81 -13.02 0.30 3.23
CA THR A 81 -12.91 -0.52 2.01
C THR A 81 -13.99 -0.12 0.99
N GLY A 82 -13.69 -0.25 -0.30
CA GLY A 82 -14.61 0.18 -1.37
C GLY A 82 -14.64 1.69 -1.66
N SER A 83 -13.95 2.53 -0.87
CA SER A 83 -13.82 3.98 -1.13
C SER A 83 -12.89 4.36 -2.29
N GLY A 84 -12.29 3.37 -2.98
CA GLY A 84 -11.39 3.59 -4.12
C GLY A 84 -9.98 4.08 -3.76
N LYS A 85 -9.47 3.73 -2.57
CA LYS A 85 -8.10 4.04 -2.08
C LYS A 85 -7.00 3.72 -3.09
N THR A 86 -7.08 2.59 -3.80
CA THR A 86 -6.03 2.20 -4.76
C THR A 86 -5.80 3.27 -5.82
N LEU A 87 -6.87 3.78 -6.41
CA LEU A 87 -6.76 4.81 -7.43
C LEU A 87 -6.35 6.17 -6.85
N SER A 88 -6.60 6.44 -5.57
CA SER A 88 -6.26 7.73 -4.95
C SER A 88 -4.75 7.97 -4.90
N TYR A 89 -3.93 6.91 -4.82
CA TYR A 89 -2.47 7.05 -4.99
C TYR A 89 -1.99 6.68 -6.40
N ALA A 90 -2.59 5.67 -7.05
CA ALA A 90 -2.09 5.18 -8.33
C ALA A 90 -2.18 6.25 -9.42
N LEU A 91 -3.32 6.93 -9.50
CA LEU A 91 -3.58 7.96 -10.52
C LEU A 91 -2.61 9.15 -10.42
N PRO A 92 -2.43 9.82 -9.26
CA PRO A 92 -1.48 10.93 -9.18
C PRO A 92 -0.03 10.50 -9.38
N ILE A 93 0.38 9.32 -8.88
CA ILE A 93 1.74 8.80 -9.11
C ILE A 93 2.00 8.64 -10.61
N VAL A 94 1.10 7.98 -11.34
CA VAL A 94 1.25 7.74 -12.78
C VAL A 94 1.28 9.06 -13.56
N GLN A 95 0.40 10.00 -13.24
CA GLN A 95 0.39 11.34 -13.83
C GLN A 95 1.72 12.07 -13.63
N ILE A 96 2.28 12.05 -12.42
CA ILE A 96 3.53 12.76 -12.09
C ILE A 96 4.72 12.08 -12.79
N LEU A 97 4.76 10.75 -12.82
CA LEU A 97 5.85 9.98 -13.42
C LEU A 97 5.85 10.03 -14.96
N ALA A 98 4.71 10.29 -15.60
CA ALA A 98 4.57 10.44 -17.05
C ALA A 98 5.47 11.55 -17.64
N SER A 99 5.89 12.52 -16.83
CA SER A 99 6.70 13.66 -17.26
C SER A 99 8.16 13.34 -17.60
N ARG A 100 8.67 12.15 -17.24
CA ARG A 100 10.09 11.79 -17.42
C ARG A 100 10.28 10.51 -18.25
N PRO A 101 11.17 10.54 -19.27
CA PRO A 101 11.37 9.42 -20.19
C PRO A 101 12.34 8.34 -19.70
N VAL A 102 13.11 8.60 -18.63
CA VAL A 102 14.09 7.63 -18.12
C VAL A 102 13.35 6.56 -17.33
N ARG A 103 13.52 5.30 -17.75
CA ARG A 103 13.01 4.14 -17.03
C ARG A 103 13.92 3.84 -15.86
N CYS A 104 13.37 4.02 -14.67
CA CYS A 104 13.98 3.63 -13.41
C CYS A 104 12.90 3.46 -12.35
N LEU A 105 13.16 2.64 -11.34
CA LEU A 105 12.21 2.38 -10.28
C LEU A 105 11.97 3.66 -9.45
N ARG A 106 10.80 4.26 -9.62
CA ARG A 106 10.43 5.57 -9.06
C ARG A 106 9.26 5.50 -8.08
N ALA A 107 8.44 4.45 -8.14
CA ALA A 107 7.38 4.21 -7.15
C ALA A 107 7.40 2.76 -6.67
N LEU A 108 7.25 2.58 -5.36
CA LEU A 108 7.16 1.29 -4.70
C LEU A 108 5.85 1.25 -3.92
N VAL A 109 5.04 0.23 -4.18
CA VAL A 109 3.77 0.00 -3.49
C VAL A 109 3.86 -1.31 -2.74
N VAL A 110 3.76 -1.26 -1.42
CA VAL A 110 3.88 -2.43 -0.55
C VAL A 110 2.53 -2.80 0.03
N LEU A 111 2.15 -4.07 -0.12
CA LEU A 111 0.89 -4.63 0.34
C LEU A 111 1.13 -5.91 1.17
N PRO A 112 0.26 -6.23 2.16
CA PRO A 112 0.49 -7.32 3.09
C PRO A 112 0.31 -8.72 2.48
N THR A 113 -0.43 -8.83 1.37
CA THR A 113 -0.73 -10.13 0.75
C THR A 113 -0.53 -10.09 -0.76
N ARG A 114 -0.17 -11.25 -1.30
CA ARG A 114 -0.02 -11.46 -2.74
C ARG A 114 -1.29 -11.09 -3.53
N ASP A 115 -2.46 -11.51 -3.05
CA ASP A 115 -3.71 -11.31 -3.79
C ASP A 115 -4.08 -9.82 -3.90
N LEU A 116 -3.96 -9.07 -2.80
CA LEU A 116 -4.11 -7.61 -2.82
C LEU A 116 -3.06 -6.94 -3.73
N ALA A 117 -1.82 -7.41 -3.69
CA ALA A 117 -0.76 -6.86 -4.53
C ALA A 117 -1.04 -7.05 -6.02
N LEU A 118 -1.57 -8.21 -6.42
CA LEU A 118 -1.99 -8.45 -7.80
C LEU A 118 -3.17 -7.56 -8.21
N GLN A 119 -4.17 -7.39 -7.35
CA GLN A 119 -5.29 -6.48 -7.62
C GLN A 119 -4.82 -5.03 -7.84
N VAL A 120 -3.87 -4.56 -7.02
CA VAL A 120 -3.30 -3.22 -7.18
C VAL A 120 -2.42 -3.13 -8.44
N LYS A 121 -1.66 -4.19 -8.76
CA LYS A 121 -0.90 -4.27 -10.00
C LYS A 121 -1.83 -4.12 -11.21
N ASP A 122 -2.98 -4.80 -11.23
CA ASP A 122 -3.95 -4.72 -12.33
C ASP A 122 -4.45 -3.27 -12.52
N VAL A 123 -4.64 -2.51 -11.44
CA VAL A 123 -5.00 -1.09 -11.52
C VAL A 123 -3.88 -0.26 -12.17
N PHE A 124 -2.62 -0.49 -11.79
CA PHE A 124 -1.49 0.19 -12.44
C PHE A 124 -1.32 -0.24 -13.90
N ASP A 125 -1.45 -1.52 -14.22
CA ASP A 125 -1.34 -2.05 -15.58
C ASP A 125 -2.46 -1.50 -16.49
N ALA A 126 -3.60 -1.10 -15.94
CA ALA A 126 -4.67 -0.46 -16.69
C ALA A 126 -4.36 1.01 -17.09
N ILE A 127 -3.60 1.76 -16.27
CA ILE A 127 -3.39 3.21 -16.48
C ILE A 127 -1.96 3.60 -16.85
N ALA A 128 -0.94 2.92 -16.31
CA ALA A 128 0.47 3.29 -16.48
C ALA A 128 0.98 3.12 -17.93
N PRO A 129 0.63 2.06 -18.67
CA PRO A 129 1.05 1.90 -20.06
C PRO A 129 0.55 3.00 -20.99
N ALA A 130 -0.61 3.62 -20.68
CA ALA A 130 -1.17 4.71 -21.48
C ALA A 130 -0.23 5.93 -21.56
N VAL A 131 0.66 6.10 -20.57
CA VAL A 131 1.68 7.15 -20.51
C VAL A 131 3.11 6.61 -20.67
N GLY A 132 3.26 5.35 -21.08
CA GLY A 132 4.55 4.74 -21.39
C GLY A 132 5.36 4.26 -20.18
N LEU A 133 4.75 4.18 -18.99
CA LEU A 133 5.37 3.64 -17.78
C LEU A 133 5.22 2.12 -17.73
N SER A 134 6.23 1.43 -17.19
CA SER A 134 6.19 -0.02 -16.96
C SER A 134 5.99 -0.38 -15.49
N VAL A 135 5.24 -1.45 -15.24
CA VAL A 135 4.85 -1.89 -13.89
C VAL A 135 5.35 -3.31 -13.65
N GLY A 136 6.19 -3.47 -12.62
CA GLY A 136 6.68 -4.77 -12.15
C GLY A 136 5.89 -5.28 -10.95
N SER A 137 6.11 -6.56 -10.63
CA SER A 137 5.63 -7.14 -9.37
C SER A 137 6.68 -8.03 -8.70
N ALA A 138 6.80 -7.91 -7.39
CA ALA A 138 7.65 -8.74 -6.54
C ALA A 138 6.78 -9.36 -5.44
N VAL A 139 6.04 -10.42 -5.78
CA VAL A 139 5.02 -11.01 -4.90
C VAL A 139 5.14 -12.52 -4.74
N GLY A 140 6.12 -13.15 -5.41
CA GLY A 140 6.42 -14.58 -5.29
C GLY A 140 5.43 -15.45 -6.06
N GLN A 141 4.89 -14.94 -7.17
CA GLN A 141 4.02 -15.73 -8.06
C GLN A 141 4.82 -16.56 -9.05
N SER A 142 5.97 -16.06 -9.48
CA SER A 142 6.94 -16.72 -10.36
C SER A 142 8.24 -17.00 -9.61
N SER A 143 9.14 -17.75 -10.25
CA SER A 143 10.49 -17.96 -9.73
C SER A 143 11.22 -16.61 -9.59
N ILE A 144 12.18 -16.53 -8.66
CA ILE A 144 12.98 -15.32 -8.48
C ILE A 144 13.70 -14.94 -9.78
N ALA A 145 14.22 -15.92 -10.52
CA ALA A 145 14.84 -15.69 -11.81
C ALA A 145 13.87 -15.08 -12.85
N GLY A 146 12.61 -15.52 -12.84
CA GLY A 146 11.58 -14.97 -13.72
C GLY A 146 11.24 -13.51 -13.38
N GLU A 147 11.12 -13.18 -12.09
CA GLU A 147 10.92 -11.80 -11.64
C GLU A 147 12.14 -10.93 -11.95
N ILE A 148 13.37 -11.43 -11.73
CA ILE A 148 14.61 -10.71 -12.08
C ILE A 148 14.63 -10.35 -13.57
N ALA A 149 14.28 -11.27 -14.46
CA ALA A 149 14.23 -11.02 -15.90
C ALA A 149 13.19 -9.96 -16.29
N GLN A 150 12.15 -9.76 -15.48
CA GLN A 150 11.13 -8.73 -15.68
C GLN A 150 11.52 -7.38 -15.07
N LEU A 151 12.24 -7.40 -13.95
CA LEU A 151 12.59 -6.20 -13.17
C LEU A 151 13.90 -5.55 -13.63
N ILE A 152 14.83 -6.34 -14.16
CA ILE A 152 16.16 -5.89 -14.55
C ILE A 152 16.33 -6.03 -16.06
N LYS A 153 16.72 -4.94 -16.71
CA LYS A 153 17.05 -4.90 -18.12
C LYS A 153 18.52 -5.23 -18.27
N THR A 154 18.81 -6.34 -18.94
CA THR A 154 20.16 -6.66 -19.38
C THR A 154 20.47 -5.91 -20.69
N PRO A 155 21.65 -5.29 -20.82
CA PRO A 155 22.06 -4.71 -22.09
C PRO A 155 22.15 -5.84 -23.14
N LYS A 156 21.66 -5.56 -24.36
CA LYS A 156 21.83 -6.51 -25.47
C LYS A 156 23.32 -6.59 -25.77
N LEU A 157 23.90 -7.77 -25.56
CA LEU A 157 25.26 -8.08 -26.01
C LEU A 157 25.27 -8.01 -27.54
N ASP A 158 25.83 -6.94 -28.10
CA ASP A 158 26.19 -6.93 -29.51
C ASP A 158 27.27 -8.00 -29.72
N ALA A 159 26.98 -8.95 -30.61
CA ALA A 159 27.86 -10.08 -30.89
C ALA A 159 29.21 -9.57 -31.40
N GLY A 160 30.26 -9.64 -30.57
CA GLY A 160 31.63 -9.31 -30.97
C GLY A 160 32.47 -8.56 -29.94
N ILE A 161 31.90 -8.11 -28.81
CA ILE A 161 32.65 -7.41 -27.75
C ILE A 161 32.75 -8.30 -26.52
N CYS A 162 33.98 -8.67 -26.14
CA CYS A 162 34.27 -9.34 -24.87
C CYS A 162 34.12 -8.31 -23.74
N TYR A 163 33.08 -8.43 -22.93
CA TYR A 163 32.96 -7.67 -21.69
C TYR A 163 33.50 -8.51 -20.53
N ASP A 164 34.23 -7.88 -19.61
CA ASP A 164 34.52 -8.49 -18.32
C ASP A 164 33.19 -8.67 -17.54
N PRO A 165 33.00 -9.79 -16.81
CA PRO A 165 31.78 -10.04 -16.04
C PRO A 165 31.47 -8.94 -15.01
N GLU A 166 32.50 -8.23 -14.56
CA GLU A 166 32.39 -7.10 -13.62
C GLU A 166 31.81 -5.84 -14.30
N ASP A 167 32.13 -5.58 -15.56
CA ASP A 167 31.60 -4.44 -16.32
C ASP A 167 30.12 -4.61 -16.70
N LEU A 168 29.67 -5.86 -16.88
CA LEU A 168 28.24 -6.15 -17.12
C LEU A 168 27.35 -5.71 -15.95
N SER A 169 27.89 -5.78 -14.72
CA SER A 169 27.17 -5.37 -13.52
C SER A 169 26.91 -3.86 -13.45
N GLN A 170 27.74 -3.06 -14.14
CA GLN A 170 27.66 -1.60 -14.15
C GLN A 170 26.55 -1.07 -15.08
N ASN A 171 26.03 -1.90 -15.99
CA ASN A 171 25.04 -1.51 -17.01
C ASN A 171 23.64 -2.11 -16.77
N LEU A 172 23.38 -2.69 -15.60
CA LEU A 172 22.05 -3.22 -15.26
C LEU A 172 21.11 -2.06 -14.90
N GLU A 173 20.09 -1.86 -15.73
CA GLU A 173 19.07 -0.84 -15.52
C GLU A 173 17.78 -1.47 -14.99
N SER A 174 16.98 -0.69 -14.27
CA SER A 174 15.62 -1.13 -13.95
C SER A 174 14.75 -1.15 -15.21
N ALA A 175 14.04 -2.25 -15.43
CA ALA A 175 13.08 -2.39 -16.51
C ALA A 175 11.70 -1.78 -16.17
N VAL A 176 11.49 -1.39 -14.90
CA VAL A 176 10.19 -0.97 -14.36
C VAL A 176 10.25 0.42 -13.74
N ASP A 177 9.15 1.17 -13.89
CA ASP A 177 8.99 2.49 -13.25
C ASP A 177 8.28 2.39 -11.90
N ILE A 178 7.38 1.42 -11.79
CA ILE A 178 6.52 1.19 -10.63
C ILE A 178 6.66 -0.28 -10.24
N LEU A 179 6.88 -0.56 -8.96
CA LEU A 179 6.93 -1.91 -8.41
C LEU A 179 5.82 -2.10 -7.37
N VAL A 180 5.00 -3.13 -7.57
CA VAL A 180 4.04 -3.59 -6.55
C VAL A 180 4.58 -4.84 -5.87
N ALA A 181 4.72 -4.84 -4.55
CA ALA A 181 5.44 -5.88 -3.83
C ALA A 181 4.79 -6.29 -2.52
N THR A 182 5.13 -7.51 -2.07
CA THR A 182 4.94 -7.92 -0.67
C THR A 182 6.25 -7.79 0.10
N PRO A 183 6.23 -7.51 1.42
CA PRO A 183 7.44 -7.24 2.20
C PRO A 183 8.54 -8.30 2.06
N GLY A 184 8.21 -9.57 2.28
CA GLY A 184 9.21 -10.65 2.24
C GLY A 184 9.85 -10.79 0.85
N ARG A 185 9.05 -10.68 -0.21
CA ARG A 185 9.56 -10.82 -1.57
C ARG A 185 10.35 -9.60 -2.03
N LEU A 186 9.96 -8.41 -1.60
CA LEU A 186 10.75 -7.20 -1.78
C LEU A 186 12.15 -7.37 -1.16
N MET A 187 12.23 -7.91 0.06
CA MET A 187 13.50 -8.16 0.72
C MET A 187 14.37 -9.18 -0.02
N ASP A 188 13.78 -10.24 -0.59
CA ASP A 188 14.53 -11.17 -1.43
C ASP A 188 15.22 -10.45 -2.60
N HIS A 189 14.52 -9.50 -3.25
CA HIS A 189 15.08 -8.74 -4.35
C HIS A 189 16.15 -7.74 -3.92
N ILE A 190 15.91 -7.00 -2.84
CA ILE A 190 16.89 -6.07 -2.27
C ILE A 190 18.19 -6.79 -1.92
N ASN A 191 18.11 -7.98 -1.33
CA ASN A 191 19.29 -8.69 -0.84
C ASN A 191 19.99 -9.53 -1.92
N ASN A 192 19.25 -10.11 -2.86
CA ASN A 192 19.78 -11.15 -3.76
C ASN A 192 19.76 -10.79 -5.25
N THR A 193 19.09 -9.70 -5.66
CA THR A 193 19.01 -9.33 -7.08
C THR A 193 20.05 -8.27 -7.44
N LYS A 194 21.05 -8.66 -8.23
CA LYS A 194 22.02 -7.72 -8.82
C LYS A 194 21.31 -6.71 -9.73
N GLY A 195 21.65 -5.43 -9.58
CA GLY A 195 21.04 -4.33 -10.33
C GLY A 195 19.69 -3.84 -9.79
N PHE A 196 19.13 -4.47 -8.75
CA PHE A 196 17.95 -3.94 -8.07
C PHE A 196 18.36 -2.78 -7.17
N THR A 197 17.84 -1.58 -7.43
CA THR A 197 18.16 -0.37 -6.67
C THR A 197 16.91 0.46 -6.36
N LEU A 198 16.90 1.06 -5.17
CA LEU A 198 15.88 2.02 -4.72
C LEU A 198 16.39 3.47 -4.79
N GLU A 199 17.56 3.71 -5.37
CA GLU A 199 18.19 5.04 -5.39
C GLU A 199 17.26 6.11 -5.98
N HIS A 200 16.54 5.79 -7.06
CA HIS A 200 15.67 6.74 -7.76
C HIS A 200 14.23 6.79 -7.23
N LEU A 201 13.96 6.11 -6.11
CA LEU A 201 12.61 6.03 -5.55
C LEU A 201 12.10 7.41 -5.11
N ARG A 202 10.93 7.79 -5.61
CA ARG A 202 10.25 9.05 -5.29
C ARG A 202 9.00 8.85 -4.45
N TYR A 203 8.32 7.73 -4.63
CA TYR A 203 7.09 7.40 -3.91
C TYR A 203 7.21 6.05 -3.22
N LEU A 204 6.89 6.04 -1.93
CA LEU A 204 6.65 4.82 -1.17
C LEU A 204 5.19 4.81 -0.74
N VAL A 205 4.42 3.83 -1.23
CA VAL A 205 3.04 3.60 -0.82
C VAL A 205 2.99 2.40 0.11
N VAL A 206 2.38 2.56 1.27
CA VAL A 206 2.17 1.51 2.27
C VAL A 206 0.66 1.31 2.41
N ASP A 207 0.10 0.39 1.63
CA ASP A 207 -1.34 0.11 1.60
C ASP A 207 -1.70 -1.02 2.57
N GLU A 208 -2.88 -0.95 3.18
CA GLU A 208 -3.25 -1.74 4.36
C GLU A 208 -2.22 -1.64 5.50
N THR A 209 -1.81 -0.39 5.80
CA THR A 209 -0.71 -0.08 6.73
C THR A 209 -0.85 -0.74 8.09
N ASP A 210 -2.06 -0.75 8.68
CA ASP A 210 -2.28 -1.32 10.00
C ASP A 210 -1.99 -2.84 10.03
N ARG A 211 -2.20 -3.54 8.91
CA ARG A 211 -1.79 -4.95 8.80
C ARG A 211 -0.27 -5.07 8.64
N LEU A 212 0.32 -4.22 7.78
CA LEU A 212 1.77 -4.20 7.54
C LEU A 212 2.60 -3.84 8.77
N LEU A 213 2.09 -3.02 9.68
CA LEU A 213 2.76 -2.65 10.94
C LEU A 213 2.53 -3.67 12.07
N ARG A 214 1.47 -4.48 12.00
CA ARG A 214 1.20 -5.55 12.98
C ARG A 214 2.06 -6.77 12.73
N GLU A 215 2.20 -7.15 11.46
CA GLU A 215 3.01 -8.27 11.04
C GLU A 215 4.46 -7.75 10.89
N ALA A 216 5.33 -8.03 11.86
CA ALA A 216 6.73 -7.55 11.89
C ALA A 216 7.59 -8.21 10.78
N TYR A 217 7.32 -7.90 9.51
CA TYR A 217 7.97 -8.55 8.37
C TYR A 217 9.42 -8.08 8.22
N GLN A 218 10.39 -8.90 8.64
CA GLN A 218 11.83 -8.79 8.28
C GLN A 218 12.42 -7.35 8.31
N SER A 219 11.93 -6.45 9.17
CA SER A 219 12.34 -5.04 9.20
C SER A 219 12.38 -4.36 7.81
N TRP A 220 11.43 -4.71 6.93
CA TRP A 220 11.43 -4.24 5.53
C TRP A 220 11.37 -2.72 5.43
N LEU A 221 10.53 -2.08 6.25
CA LEU A 221 10.28 -0.64 6.20
C LEU A 221 11.53 0.15 6.61
N PRO A 222 12.16 -0.10 7.79
CA PRO A 222 13.44 0.52 8.12
C PRO A 222 14.51 0.34 7.03
N THR A 223 14.61 -0.85 6.44
CA THR A 223 15.58 -1.13 5.39
C THR A 223 15.32 -0.31 4.12
N VAL A 224 14.07 -0.24 3.67
CA VAL A 224 13.67 0.59 2.52
C VAL A 224 13.98 2.06 2.78
N LEU A 225 13.61 2.57 3.97
CA LEU A 225 13.88 3.97 4.33
C LEU A 225 15.39 4.25 4.30
N GLN A 226 16.21 3.39 4.89
CA GLN A 226 17.67 3.53 4.89
C GLN A 226 18.25 3.53 3.47
N LEU A 227 17.81 2.63 2.60
CA LEU A 227 18.30 2.56 1.20
C LEU A 227 17.90 3.77 0.35
N THR A 228 16.88 4.53 0.77
CA THR A 228 16.41 5.72 0.06
C THR A 228 17.02 7.02 0.59
N GLN A 229 17.61 6.99 1.79
CA GLN A 229 18.37 8.11 2.34
C GLN A 229 19.72 8.18 1.61
N THR A 230 19.98 9.30 0.94
CA THR A 230 21.27 9.53 0.27
C THR A 230 22.40 9.54 1.29
N SER A 231 23.39 8.66 1.11
CA SER A 231 24.67 8.64 1.84
C SER A 231 25.44 9.95 1.67
N ASP A 232 25.13 10.97 2.48
CA ASP A 232 25.97 12.16 2.62
C ASP A 232 25.93 12.74 4.04
N ASP A 233 25.78 11.87 5.05
CA ASP A 233 26.11 12.20 6.44
C ASP A 233 27.62 11.98 6.67
N GLY A 234 28.42 12.78 5.96
CA GLY A 234 29.78 13.04 6.40
C GLY A 234 29.74 13.93 7.63
N LEU A 235 29.68 13.32 8.83
CA LEU A 235 30.18 13.81 10.13
C LEU A 235 29.55 12.97 11.27
N PHE A 236 30.05 11.76 11.53
CA PHE A 236 30.27 11.14 12.87
C PHE A 236 30.71 9.66 12.70
N PRO A 237 31.84 9.21 13.30
CA PRO A 237 32.35 7.86 13.11
C PRO A 237 31.95 6.94 14.28
N SER A 238 30.98 6.05 14.09
CA SER A 238 30.90 4.79 14.84
C SER A 238 29.70 3.95 14.40
N PHE A 239 29.89 3.20 13.32
CA PHE A 239 29.51 1.79 13.11
C PHE A 239 29.60 1.53 11.61
N THR A 240 30.49 0.63 11.22
CA THR A 240 30.69 0.21 9.83
C THR A 240 29.76 -0.96 9.49
N PRO A 241 28.79 -0.84 8.57
CA PRO A 241 28.35 -1.96 7.78
C PRO A 241 29.20 -2.02 6.50
N PHE A 242 29.78 -3.20 6.25
CA PHE A 242 30.50 -3.56 5.05
C PHE A 242 29.64 -3.36 3.79
N VAL A 243 29.80 -2.23 3.08
CA VAL A 243 29.46 -2.14 1.64
C VAL A 243 30.46 -1.19 0.98
N PRO A 244 31.33 -1.65 0.06
CA PRO A 244 32.25 -0.76 -0.65
C PRO A 244 31.46 0.08 -1.64
N SER A 245 31.34 1.37 -1.38
CA SER A 245 30.82 2.34 -2.35
C SER A 245 31.94 2.69 -3.33
N ALA A 246 31.98 1.99 -4.45
CA ALA A 246 32.85 2.29 -5.58
C ALA A 246 32.02 2.86 -6.75
N PHE A 247 31.44 4.05 -6.57
CA PHE A 247 30.84 4.77 -7.71
C PHE A 247 31.22 6.25 -7.71
N GLY A 248 31.88 6.62 -8.80
CA GLY A 248 32.00 7.99 -9.26
C GLY A 248 30.63 8.56 -9.62
N SER A 249 30.50 9.84 -9.32
CA SER A 249 29.32 10.69 -9.47
C SER A 249 28.73 10.68 -10.89
N LEU A 250 27.60 9.99 -11.08
CA LEU A 250 26.60 10.33 -12.11
C LEU A 250 25.27 10.66 -11.43
N ARG A 251 25.21 11.86 -10.86
CA ARG A 251 24.01 12.42 -10.23
C ARG A 251 22.96 12.71 -11.29
N THR A 252 21.85 11.97 -11.31
CA THR A 252 20.65 12.41 -12.03
C THR A 252 20.17 13.70 -11.39
N VAL A 253 20.05 14.78 -12.17
CA VAL A 253 19.56 16.09 -11.73
C VAL A 253 18.12 15.96 -11.24
N ARG A 254 18.00 15.71 -9.95
CA ARG A 254 16.80 15.73 -9.14
C ARG A 254 16.29 17.18 -9.11
N ARG A 255 15.09 17.46 -9.64
CA ARG A 255 14.49 18.81 -9.60
C ARG A 255 14.52 19.34 -8.16
N GLN A 256 15.25 20.44 -8.00
CA GLN A 256 15.38 21.19 -6.77
C GLN A 256 14.11 22.02 -6.59
N SER A 257 13.10 21.48 -5.90
CA SER A 257 11.95 22.28 -5.47
C SER A 257 12.32 22.96 -4.16
N VAL A 258 12.27 24.29 -4.14
CA VAL A 258 12.40 25.06 -2.90
C VAL A 258 11.09 24.86 -2.13
N GLU A 259 11.18 24.26 -0.93
CA GLU A 259 10.07 24.23 0.01
C GLU A 259 9.64 25.68 0.30
N ARG A 260 8.49 26.12 -0.21
CA ARG A 260 7.95 27.44 0.12
C ARG A 260 7.65 27.47 1.62
N GLY A 261 8.48 28.17 2.39
CA GLY A 261 8.23 28.46 3.80
C GLY A 261 9.06 27.69 4.83
N PHE A 262 9.94 26.76 4.42
CA PHE A 262 10.78 25.98 5.34
C PHE A 262 12.27 26.19 5.07
N LYS A 263 13.05 26.48 6.12
CA LYS A 263 14.52 26.58 6.06
C LYS A 263 15.12 25.17 6.12
N GLY A 264 15.34 24.55 4.96
CA GLY A 264 15.97 23.22 4.84
C GLY A 264 16.72 23.05 3.52
N LYS A 265 17.67 22.10 3.46
CA LYS A 265 18.45 21.81 2.23
C LYS A 265 17.53 21.21 1.14
N PRO A 266 17.60 21.68 -0.11
CA PRO A 266 16.64 21.33 -1.15
C PRO A 266 17.07 20.04 -1.89
N TYR A 267 16.66 18.88 -1.37
CA TYR A 267 16.77 17.61 -2.08
C TYR A 267 15.37 16.99 -2.21
N PRO A 268 14.99 16.39 -3.35
CA PRO A 268 13.69 15.75 -3.44
C PRO A 268 13.71 14.50 -2.58
N ARG A 269 12.80 14.53 -1.63
CA ARG A 269 12.56 13.53 -0.58
C ARG A 269 11.74 12.38 -1.13
N LEU A 270 11.84 11.23 -0.46
CA LEU A 270 10.88 10.16 -0.63
C LEU A 270 9.51 10.64 -0.10
N VAL A 271 8.51 10.71 -0.97
CA VAL A 271 7.13 10.99 -0.58
C VAL A 271 6.46 9.70 -0.15
N LYS A 272 5.94 9.68 1.08
CA LYS A 272 5.28 8.50 1.65
C LYS A 272 3.77 8.69 1.60
N MET A 273 3.07 7.70 1.07
CA MET A 273 1.61 7.63 1.05
C MET A 273 1.17 6.41 1.85
N VAL A 274 0.46 6.64 2.95
CA VAL A 274 0.05 5.62 3.92
C VAL A 274 -1.45 5.47 3.82
N LEU A 275 -1.93 4.27 3.49
CA LEU A 275 -3.35 4.01 3.28
C LEU A 275 -3.82 2.86 4.16
N SER A 276 -4.92 3.09 4.89
CA SER A 276 -5.55 2.03 5.68
C SER A 276 -7.04 2.27 5.82
N ALA A 277 -7.81 1.20 5.94
CA ALA A 277 -9.22 1.29 6.35
C ALA A 277 -9.39 1.45 7.87
N THR A 278 -8.42 0.97 8.64
CA THR A 278 -8.47 0.94 10.10
C THR A 278 -7.09 1.31 10.65
N LEU A 279 -6.66 2.57 10.45
CA LEU A 279 -5.34 2.99 10.91
C LEU A 279 -5.23 2.94 12.45
N THR A 280 -4.20 2.26 12.97
CA THR A 280 -3.91 2.21 14.41
C THR A 280 -3.66 3.61 14.99
N GLN A 281 -4.00 3.82 16.26
CA GLN A 281 -3.65 5.03 17.01
C GLN A 281 -2.40 4.85 17.87
N ASP A 282 -1.81 3.65 17.89
CA ASP A 282 -0.59 3.35 18.64
C ASP A 282 0.59 4.16 18.08
N PRO A 283 1.11 5.15 18.83
CA PRO A 283 2.19 6.02 18.36
C PRO A 283 3.46 5.22 18.06
N SER A 284 3.72 4.14 18.79
CA SER A 284 4.93 3.31 18.65
C SER A 284 5.03 2.65 17.28
N LYS A 285 3.89 2.34 16.66
CA LYS A 285 3.82 1.77 15.31
C LYS A 285 3.87 2.85 14.24
N LEU A 286 3.18 3.97 14.47
CA LEU A 286 3.10 5.06 13.50
C LEU A 286 4.42 5.83 13.35
N ILE A 287 5.21 5.96 14.42
CA ILE A 287 6.53 6.61 14.37
C ILE A 287 7.48 5.88 13.42
N GLN A 288 7.34 4.55 13.25
CA GLN A 288 8.17 3.76 12.34
C GLN A 288 7.99 4.13 10.86
N LEU A 289 6.88 4.79 10.50
CA LEU A 289 6.64 5.31 9.16
C LEU A 289 7.55 6.52 8.84
N ASP A 290 8.09 7.18 9.88
CA ASP A 290 9.02 8.30 9.75
C ASP A 290 8.46 9.43 8.85
N LEU A 291 7.18 9.75 9.02
CA LEU A 291 6.48 10.64 8.10
C LEU A 291 6.93 12.10 8.26
N HIS A 292 7.12 12.79 7.15
CA HIS A 292 7.51 14.18 7.09
C HIS A 292 6.35 15.08 6.66
N HIS A 293 5.93 15.99 7.55
CA HIS A 293 4.74 16.85 7.39
C HIS A 293 3.47 16.11 6.89
N PRO A 294 3.09 14.98 7.51
CA PRO A 294 1.97 14.18 7.03
C PRO A 294 0.65 14.97 7.02
N LEU A 295 -0.14 14.81 5.95
CA LEU A 295 -1.56 15.14 5.96
C LEU A 295 -2.36 13.96 6.42
N PHE A 296 -3.16 14.10 7.47
CA PHE A 296 -4.13 13.07 7.79
C PHE A 296 -5.48 13.38 7.17
N MET A 297 -5.92 12.54 6.23
CA MET A 297 -7.22 12.59 5.61
C MET A 297 -8.11 11.48 6.15
N THR A 298 -9.34 11.81 6.51
CA THR A 298 -10.33 10.84 6.98
C THR A 298 -11.67 11.08 6.31
N THR A 299 -12.40 10.03 5.92
CA THR A 299 -13.82 10.17 5.62
C THR A 299 -14.58 10.18 6.96
N GLY A 300 -15.03 11.34 7.43
CA GLY A 300 -15.49 11.56 8.80
C GLY A 300 -16.54 10.58 9.36
N GLY A 301 -16.56 10.48 10.70
CA GLY A 301 -17.82 10.40 11.46
C GLY A 301 -18.49 9.06 11.82
N SER A 302 -17.87 7.89 11.66
CA SER A 302 -18.13 6.69 12.51
C SER A 302 -17.24 5.56 12.04
N ARG A 303 -16.42 5.03 12.95
CA ARG A 303 -15.47 3.95 12.68
C ARG A 303 -16.11 2.65 12.15
N TYR A 304 -17.44 2.56 12.11
CA TYR A 304 -18.19 1.40 11.67
C TYR A 304 -19.57 1.83 11.16
N ARG A 305 -19.64 2.52 10.02
CA ARG A 305 -20.93 2.65 9.32
C ARG A 305 -21.15 1.36 8.54
N LEU A 306 -22.08 0.54 9.02
CA LEU A 306 -22.62 -0.55 8.22
C LEU A 306 -23.22 0.09 6.94
N PRO A 307 -23.04 -0.52 5.75
CA PRO A 307 -23.64 0.01 4.53
C PRO A 307 -25.14 0.25 4.75
N GLU A 308 -25.69 1.36 4.24
CA GLU A 308 -27.10 1.71 4.46
C GLU A 308 -28.07 0.64 3.91
N LYS A 309 -27.61 -0.15 2.93
CA LYS A 309 -28.35 -1.27 2.34
C LYS A 309 -28.14 -2.61 3.07
N LEU A 310 -27.32 -2.66 4.12
CA LEU A 310 -27.03 -3.89 4.84
C LEU A 310 -28.06 -4.12 5.94
N GLU A 311 -28.92 -5.12 5.75
CA GLU A 311 -29.86 -5.57 6.78
C GLU A 311 -29.12 -6.34 7.88
N CYS A 312 -29.28 -5.89 9.13
CA CYS A 312 -28.63 -6.50 10.28
C CYS A 312 -29.68 -7.09 11.22
N LEU A 313 -29.66 -8.41 11.37
CA LEU A 313 -30.56 -9.16 12.25
C LEU A 313 -29.80 -9.68 13.48
N ARG A 314 -30.44 -9.66 14.64
CA ARG A 314 -29.89 -10.20 15.90
C ARG A 314 -30.81 -11.29 16.44
N LEU A 315 -30.27 -12.49 16.60
CA LEU A 315 -30.96 -13.60 17.26
C LEU A 315 -30.43 -13.76 18.70
N ILE A 316 -31.32 -13.66 19.68
CA ILE A 316 -31.00 -13.92 21.09
C ILE A 316 -31.23 -15.40 21.33
N CYS A 317 -30.18 -16.12 21.77
CA CYS A 317 -30.26 -17.53 22.08
C CYS A 317 -29.25 -17.91 23.18
N GLU A 318 -29.52 -19.02 23.85
CA GLU A 318 -28.58 -19.62 24.80
C GLU A 318 -27.32 -20.13 24.08
N THR A 319 -26.18 -20.02 24.74
CA THR A 319 -24.87 -20.33 24.14
C THR A 319 -24.79 -21.76 23.61
N GLY A 320 -25.38 -22.74 24.31
CA GLY A 320 -25.39 -24.14 23.88
C GLY A 320 -26.25 -24.42 22.64
N MET A 321 -27.26 -23.58 22.38
CA MET A 321 -28.21 -23.77 21.28
C MET A 321 -27.79 -23.06 19.99
N LYS A 322 -26.76 -22.20 20.02
CA LYS A 322 -26.24 -21.47 18.86
C LYS A 322 -26.04 -22.34 17.61
N PRO A 323 -25.44 -23.55 17.69
CA PRO A 323 -25.27 -24.39 16.50
C PRO A 323 -26.61 -24.84 15.88
N VAL A 324 -27.62 -25.12 16.71
CA VAL A 324 -28.95 -25.55 16.25
C VAL A 324 -29.67 -24.41 15.54
N TYR A 325 -29.65 -23.21 16.12
CA TYR A 325 -30.20 -22.01 15.49
C TYR A 325 -29.50 -21.69 14.16
N LEU A 326 -28.18 -21.82 14.11
CA LEU A 326 -27.41 -21.63 12.88
C LEU A 326 -27.82 -22.63 11.78
N VAL A 327 -28.00 -23.91 12.12
CA VAL A 327 -28.49 -24.92 11.17
C VAL A 327 -29.88 -24.56 10.67
N ALA A 328 -30.79 -24.13 11.55
CA ALA A 328 -32.12 -23.68 11.15
C ALA A 328 -32.08 -22.47 10.20
N LEU A 329 -31.21 -21.49 10.47
CA LEU A 329 -31.00 -20.32 9.60
C LEU A 329 -30.46 -20.74 8.23
N LEU A 330 -29.43 -21.58 8.19
CA LEU A 330 -28.85 -22.06 6.93
C LEU A 330 -29.85 -22.86 6.08
N LYS A 331 -30.78 -23.58 6.70
CA LYS A 331 -31.89 -24.23 6.00
C LYS A 331 -32.90 -23.25 5.46
N SER A 332 -33.17 -22.15 6.18
CA SER A 332 -34.12 -21.11 5.73
C SER A 332 -33.58 -20.27 4.57
N TRP A 333 -32.26 -20.13 4.45
CA TRP A 333 -31.57 -19.39 3.39
C TRP A 333 -31.01 -20.32 2.30
N GLU A 334 -31.76 -21.38 1.98
CA GLU A 334 -31.33 -22.40 1.03
C GLU A 334 -30.86 -21.79 -0.30
N GLY A 335 -29.62 -22.10 -0.70
CA GLY A 335 -29.02 -21.65 -1.96
C GLY A 335 -28.09 -20.44 -1.85
N GLU A 336 -28.13 -19.69 -0.74
CA GLU A 336 -27.30 -18.51 -0.54
C GLU A 336 -25.88 -18.84 -0.04
N LYS A 337 -24.89 -18.10 -0.56
CA LYS A 337 -23.50 -18.21 -0.08
C LYS A 337 -23.34 -17.49 1.25
N CYS A 338 -23.15 -18.25 2.32
CA CYS A 338 -23.03 -17.73 3.68
C CYS A 338 -21.56 -17.69 4.16
N ILE A 339 -21.17 -16.62 4.84
CA ILE A 339 -19.91 -16.53 5.59
C ILE A 339 -20.23 -16.54 7.08
N ILE A 340 -19.62 -17.46 7.82
CA ILE A 340 -19.85 -17.64 9.26
C ILE A 340 -18.57 -17.31 10.01
N PHE A 341 -18.60 -16.24 10.80
CA PHE A 341 -17.48 -15.84 11.64
C PHE A 341 -17.56 -16.52 13.01
N THR A 342 -16.44 -17.04 13.49
CA THR A 342 -16.31 -17.55 14.86
C THR A 342 -15.11 -16.91 15.56
N SER A 343 -15.07 -16.99 16.89
CA SER A 343 -14.05 -16.32 17.71
C SER A 343 -12.70 -17.02 17.72
N SER A 344 -12.58 -18.27 17.25
CA SER A 344 -11.31 -19.00 17.25
C SER A 344 -11.22 -20.04 16.15
N VAL A 345 -9.98 -20.40 15.76
CA VAL A 345 -9.70 -21.47 14.79
C VAL A 345 -10.30 -22.80 15.24
N GLU A 346 -10.23 -23.11 16.54
CA GLU A 346 -10.78 -24.34 17.09
C GLU A 346 -12.31 -24.38 16.98
N THR A 347 -12.98 -23.26 17.28
CA THR A 347 -14.44 -23.16 17.16
C THR A 347 -14.88 -23.30 15.70
N THR A 348 -14.19 -22.65 14.75
CA THR A 348 -14.45 -22.81 13.31
C THR A 348 -14.34 -24.27 12.89
N ARG A 349 -13.28 -24.97 13.31
CA ARG A 349 -13.07 -26.39 12.95
C ARG A 349 -14.16 -27.30 13.51
N ARG A 350 -14.49 -27.13 14.80
CA ARG A 350 -15.55 -27.92 15.45
C ARG A 350 -16.90 -27.68 14.75
N LEU A 351 -17.22 -26.43 14.44
CA LEU A 351 -18.46 -26.07 13.75
C LEU A 351 -18.52 -26.63 12.33
N CYS A 352 -17.44 -26.51 11.55
CA CYS A 352 -17.39 -27.04 10.18
C CYS A 352 -17.59 -28.56 10.16
N LYS A 353 -16.96 -29.29 11.08
CA LYS A 353 -17.18 -30.74 11.24
C LYS A 353 -18.62 -31.06 11.60
N LEU A 354 -19.22 -30.31 12.54
CA LEU A 354 -20.61 -30.51 12.95
C LEU A 354 -21.60 -30.28 11.80
N LEU A 355 -21.41 -29.21 11.02
CA LEU A 355 -22.26 -28.90 9.86
C LEU A 355 -22.16 -30.00 8.78
N ASN A 356 -20.95 -30.48 8.51
CA ASN A 356 -20.75 -31.57 7.55
C ASN A 356 -21.26 -32.93 8.08
N PHE A 357 -21.21 -33.16 9.39
CA PHE A 357 -21.72 -34.38 10.02
C PHE A 357 -23.26 -34.43 10.06
N PHE A 358 -23.91 -33.28 10.16
CA PHE A 358 -25.38 -33.18 10.14
C PHE A 358 -26.01 -33.77 8.86
N GLY A 359 -25.21 -34.04 7.83
CA GLY A 359 -25.56 -34.93 6.72
C GLY A 359 -26.63 -34.38 5.78
N ASP A 360 -26.98 -33.10 5.90
CA ASP A 360 -27.91 -32.45 4.99
C ASP A 360 -27.16 -32.16 3.67
N PRO A 361 -27.53 -32.80 2.54
CA PRO A 361 -26.81 -32.64 1.28
C PRO A 361 -26.80 -31.20 0.76
N LYS A 362 -27.69 -30.35 1.29
CA LYS A 362 -27.82 -28.94 0.94
C LYS A 362 -26.84 -28.03 1.67
N ILE A 363 -26.28 -28.45 2.81
CA ILE A 363 -25.31 -27.65 3.58
C ILE A 363 -23.90 -28.21 3.35
N LYS A 364 -23.10 -27.47 2.56
CA LYS A 364 -21.69 -27.78 2.35
C LYS A 364 -20.83 -26.74 3.04
N ALA A 365 -20.27 -27.09 4.20
CA ALA A 365 -19.40 -26.19 4.95
C ALA A 365 -17.92 -26.46 4.66
N LYS A 366 -17.16 -25.39 4.42
CA LYS A 366 -15.69 -25.44 4.33
C LYS A 366 -15.09 -24.54 5.41
N GLU A 367 -14.05 -25.04 6.08
CA GLU A 367 -13.28 -24.27 7.06
C GLU A 367 -12.35 -23.30 6.32
N TYR A 368 -12.30 -22.05 6.79
CA TYR A 368 -11.26 -21.09 6.42
C TYR A 368 -10.60 -20.60 7.72
N SER A 369 -9.38 -21.07 7.99
CA SER A 369 -8.71 -20.78 9.26
C SER A 369 -7.18 -20.76 9.15
N GLY A 370 -6.54 -20.11 10.13
CA GLY A 370 -5.08 -20.02 10.26
C GLY A 370 -4.35 -21.36 10.44
N GLY A 371 -5.07 -22.45 10.73
CA GLY A 371 -4.49 -23.79 10.89
C GLY A 371 -4.45 -24.64 9.61
N LEU A 372 -5.03 -24.16 8.51
CA LEU A 372 -5.00 -24.86 7.22
C LEU A 372 -3.77 -24.49 6.40
N ASN A 373 -3.20 -25.45 5.67
CA ASN A 373 -2.13 -25.18 4.70
C ASN A 373 -2.60 -24.20 3.62
N GLN A 374 -1.69 -23.37 3.12
CA GLN A 374 -1.99 -22.29 2.17
C GLN A 374 -2.61 -22.80 0.85
N SER A 375 -2.32 -24.05 0.47
CA SER A 375 -2.93 -24.75 -0.68
C SER A 375 -4.42 -25.06 -0.50
N VAL A 376 -4.88 -25.23 0.75
CA VAL A 376 -6.27 -25.57 1.10
C VAL A 376 -7.13 -24.31 1.30
N ARG A 377 -6.49 -23.15 1.50
CA ARG A 377 -7.17 -21.84 1.62
C ARG A 377 -7.51 -21.18 0.28
N ARG A 378 -7.13 -21.80 -0.85
CA ARG A 378 -7.39 -21.28 -2.20
C ARG A 378 -8.76 -21.68 -2.72
#